data_AF-A0A3A3GQD1-F1
#
_entry.id   AF-A0A3A3GQD1-F1
#
_cell.length_a   1.000
_cell.length_b   1.000
_cell.length_c   1.000
_cell.angle_alpha   90.00
_cell.angle_beta   90.00
_cell.angle_gamma   90.00
#
_symmetry.space_group_name_H-M   'P 1'
#
loop_
_entity.id
_entity.type
_entity.pdbx_description
1 polymer ?
#
loop_
_entity_poly.entity_id
_entity_poly.type
_entity_poly.pdbx_seq_one_letter_code
_entity_poly.pdbx_strand_id
1 'polypeptide(L)'
;MSGTGGDRLEQLTGRAKKVQWSDACTESIHILKQLFERCSDAFFSPIAFQNGEEATLVYIDGLNDDKSLDEHVVQPLVTSYRESEGRPPRVGDVTDTLFTSKAEAIESMDEALELLLNA
;
A
#
# COMPACT_ATOMS: atom_id res chain seq x y z
N MET A 1 35.37 -1.82 -5.43
CA MET A 1 34.91 -0.91 -4.36
C MET A 1 33.44 -0.71 -4.57
N SER A 2 32.62 -1.54 -3.91
CA SER A 2 31.18 -1.61 -4.09
C SER A 2 30.55 -0.96 -2.87
N GLY A 3 30.08 0.28 -3.02
CA GLY A 3 29.48 1.07 -1.96
C GLY A 3 28.57 2.11 -2.61
N THR A 4 27.37 1.69 -3.00
CA THR A 4 26.41 2.59 -3.66
C THR A 4 24.95 2.25 -3.34
N GLY A 5 24.69 1.14 -2.64
CA GLY A 5 23.34 0.75 -2.20
C GLY A 5 22.93 1.35 -0.85
N GLY A 6 23.84 1.35 0.13
CA GLY A 6 23.55 1.78 1.52
C GLY A 6 23.23 3.28 1.66
N ASP A 7 24.09 4.16 1.14
CA ASP A 7 23.90 5.61 1.20
C ASP A 7 22.62 6.12 0.53
N ARG A 8 22.10 5.38 -0.46
CA ARG A 8 20.88 5.75 -1.17
C ARG A 8 19.65 5.31 -0.38
N LEU A 9 19.69 4.13 0.23
CA LEU A 9 18.62 3.68 1.11
C LEU A 9 18.52 4.59 2.33
N GLU A 10 19.64 4.99 2.96
CA GLU A 10 19.65 5.97 4.06
C GLU A 10 19.14 7.37 3.67
N GLN A 11 19.38 7.81 2.42
CA GLN A 11 18.81 9.07 1.92
C GLN A 11 17.31 8.97 1.62
N LEU A 12 16.84 7.81 1.14
CA LEU A 12 15.43 7.55 0.86
C LEU A 12 14.64 7.37 2.16
N THR A 13 15.18 6.60 3.12
CA THR A 13 14.61 6.45 4.47
C THR A 13 14.73 7.74 5.27
N GLY A 14 15.78 8.53 5.10
CA GLY A 14 15.91 9.86 5.72
C GLY A 14 14.85 10.85 5.22
N ARG A 15 14.42 10.75 3.95
CA ARG A 15 13.27 11.51 3.41
C ARG A 15 11.94 10.92 3.87
N ALA A 16 11.81 9.59 3.88
CA ALA A 16 10.59 8.90 4.31
C ALA A 16 10.31 9.04 5.82
N LYS A 17 11.34 9.09 6.67
CA LYS A 17 11.26 9.34 8.12
C LYS A 17 10.62 10.68 8.49
N LYS A 18 10.49 11.59 7.53
CA LYS A 18 9.86 12.90 7.72
C LYS A 18 8.44 12.99 7.15
N VAL A 19 7.96 11.93 6.51
CA VAL A 19 6.63 11.84 5.91
C VAL A 19 5.72 11.18 6.94
N GLN A 20 5.05 12.00 7.75
CA GLN A 20 3.81 11.54 8.37
C GLN A 20 2.84 11.22 7.23
N TRP A 21 2.04 10.16 7.37
CA TRP A 21 0.94 9.91 6.46
C TRP A 21 0.10 11.19 6.40
N SER A 22 0.11 11.86 5.25
CA SER A 22 -0.75 13.00 5.04
C SER A 22 -2.19 12.51 5.02
N ASP A 23 -3.12 13.27 5.60
CA ASP A 23 -4.57 12.97 5.52
C ASP A 23 -5.04 12.85 4.06
N ALA A 24 -4.27 13.41 3.11
CA ALA A 24 -4.45 13.21 1.68
C ALA A 24 -3.69 11.94 1.19
N CYS A 25 -4.43 10.88 0.89
CA CYS A 25 -3.94 9.62 0.29
C CYS A 25 -3.03 9.86 -0.94
N THR A 26 -3.29 10.92 -1.71
CA THR A 26 -2.57 11.24 -2.95
C THR A 26 -1.08 11.56 -2.76
N GLU A 27 -0.70 12.22 -1.66
CA GLU A 27 0.71 12.60 -1.42
C GLU A 27 1.55 11.39 -1.00
N SER A 28 1.01 10.54 -0.11
CA SER A 28 1.63 9.27 0.28
C SER A 28 1.90 8.35 -0.92
N ILE A 29 0.92 8.21 -1.83
CA ILE A 29 1.09 7.41 -3.04
C ILE A 29 2.12 8.03 -4.00
N HIS A 30 2.18 9.36 -4.11
CA HIS A 30 3.19 10.02 -4.94
C HIS A 30 4.62 9.73 -4.44
N ILE A 31 4.82 9.78 -3.12
CA ILE A 31 6.11 9.47 -2.48
C ILE A 31 6.48 8.01 -2.74
N LEU A 32 5.57 7.07 -2.51
CA LEU A 32 5.83 5.65 -2.78
C LEU A 32 6.19 5.42 -4.26
N LYS A 33 5.47 6.03 -5.21
CA LYS A 33 5.80 5.94 -6.64
C LYS A 33 7.18 6.47 -6.98
N GLN A 34 7.65 7.55 -6.32
CA GLN A 34 9.01 8.05 -6.50
C GLN A 34 10.07 7.11 -5.90
N LEU A 35 9.78 6.51 -4.74
CA LEU A 35 10.70 5.57 -4.08
C LEU A 35 10.90 4.30 -4.92
N PHE A 36 9.82 3.78 -5.49
CA PHE A 36 9.82 2.57 -6.31
C PHE A 36 9.96 2.84 -7.82
N GLU A 37 10.34 4.05 -8.24
CA GLU A 37 10.42 4.44 -9.67
C GLU A 37 11.31 3.51 -10.53
N ARG A 38 12.30 2.85 -9.89
CA ARG A 38 13.27 1.96 -10.54
C ARG A 38 13.00 0.48 -10.29
N CYS A 39 11.93 0.16 -9.56
CA CYS A 39 11.50 -1.20 -9.29
C CYS A 39 10.45 -1.55 -10.35
N SER A 40 10.83 -2.35 -11.35
CA SER A 40 9.90 -2.85 -12.37
C SER A 40 8.78 -3.71 -11.79
N ASP A 41 9.03 -4.26 -10.62
CA ASP A 41 8.19 -5.27 -10.00
C ASP A 41 7.23 -4.63 -8.99
N ALA A 42 7.29 -3.32 -8.77
CA ALA A 42 6.36 -2.61 -7.88
C ALA A 42 5.12 -2.14 -8.64
N PHE A 43 3.95 -2.67 -8.29
CA PHE A 43 2.68 -2.35 -8.91
C PHE A 43 1.82 -1.46 -8.01
N PHE A 44 1.20 -0.45 -8.63
CA PHE A 44 0.28 0.49 -7.99
C PHE A 44 -1.06 0.41 -8.71
N SER A 45 -1.99 -0.35 -8.15
CA SER A 45 -3.32 -0.56 -8.74
C SER A 45 -4.36 0.29 -8.02
N PRO A 46 -4.96 1.31 -8.66
CA PRO A 46 -6.09 2.01 -8.07
C PRO A 46 -7.28 1.06 -7.94
N ILE A 47 -7.99 1.16 -6.83
CA ILE A 47 -9.23 0.43 -6.55
C ILE A 47 -10.30 1.49 -6.30
N ALA A 48 -11.28 1.54 -7.18
CA ALA A 48 -12.45 2.37 -6.99
C ALA A 48 -13.48 1.61 -6.15
N PHE A 49 -13.88 2.17 -5.02
CA PHE A 49 -15.01 1.68 -4.26
C PHE A 49 -16.32 2.24 -4.87
N GLN A 50 -17.43 1.52 -4.70
CA GLN A 50 -18.70 1.95 -5.33
C GLN A 50 -19.30 3.22 -4.71
N ASN A 51 -18.85 3.62 -3.53
CA ASN A 51 -19.22 4.89 -2.89
C ASN A 51 -18.45 6.10 -3.43
N GLY A 52 -17.57 5.93 -4.43
CA GLY A 52 -16.78 7.00 -5.03
C GLY A 52 -15.46 7.29 -4.30
N GLU A 53 -15.17 6.59 -3.21
CA GLU A 53 -13.86 6.64 -2.56
C GLU A 53 -12.84 5.81 -3.35
N GLU A 54 -11.58 6.21 -3.29
CA GLU A 54 -10.48 5.54 -4.00
C GLU A 54 -9.45 5.01 -3.01
N ALA A 55 -8.98 3.78 -3.25
CA ALA A 55 -7.81 3.21 -2.62
C ALA A 55 -6.74 2.90 -3.67
N THR A 56 -5.51 2.65 -3.23
CA THR A 56 -4.45 2.13 -4.10
C THR A 56 -3.86 0.90 -3.43
N LEU A 57 -3.93 -0.23 -4.13
CA LEU A 57 -3.22 -1.44 -3.75
C LEU A 57 -1.78 -1.34 -4.27
N VAL A 58 -0.83 -1.50 -3.36
CA VAL A 58 0.61 -1.49 -3.66
C VAL A 58 1.16 -2.87 -3.32
N TYR A 59 1.80 -3.52 -4.30
CA TYR A 59 2.42 -4.83 -4.11
C TYR A 59 3.65 -5.00 -4.99
N ILE A 60 4.48 -6.00 -4.66
CA ILE A 60 5.62 -6.41 -5.47
C ILE A 60 5.26 -7.71 -6.20
N ASP A 61 5.38 -7.70 -7.53
CA ASP A 61 5.19 -8.85 -8.41
C ASP A 61 6.24 -9.93 -8.14
N GLY A 62 5.83 -11.18 -8.25
CA GLY A 62 6.65 -12.34 -7.90
C GLY A 62 6.76 -12.66 -6.40
N LEU A 63 6.30 -11.78 -5.50
CA LEU A 63 6.16 -12.08 -4.06
C LEU A 63 4.75 -12.57 -3.69
N ASN A 64 3.77 -12.35 -4.56
CA ASN A 64 2.37 -12.71 -4.32
C ASN A 64 1.82 -13.49 -5.53
N ASP A 65 0.86 -14.37 -5.28
CA ASP A 65 0.08 -15.01 -6.35
C ASP A 65 -1.05 -14.06 -6.77
N ASP A 66 -1.04 -13.61 -8.03
CA ASP A 66 -2.00 -12.62 -8.55
C ASP A 66 -3.46 -13.05 -8.36
N LYS A 67 -3.73 -14.35 -8.50
CA LYS A 67 -5.07 -14.90 -8.34
C LYS A 67 -5.51 -14.85 -6.87
N SER A 68 -4.62 -15.21 -5.96
CA SER A 68 -4.84 -15.08 -4.52
C SER A 68 -5.09 -13.62 -4.13
N LEU A 69 -4.34 -12.67 -4.70
CA LEU A 69 -4.53 -11.25 -4.45
C LEU A 69 -5.91 -10.77 -4.92
N ASP A 70 -6.34 -11.18 -6.11
CA ASP A 70 -7.68 -10.85 -6.60
C ASP A 70 -8.78 -11.47 -5.72
N GLU A 71 -8.69 -12.77 -5.43
CA GLU A 71 -9.73 -13.53 -4.71
C GLU A 71 -9.85 -13.14 -3.23
N HIS A 72 -8.73 -12.80 -2.57
CA HIS A 72 -8.70 -12.59 -1.11
C HIS A 72 -8.55 -11.14 -0.67
N VAL A 73 -8.18 -10.23 -1.59
CA VAL A 73 -8.01 -8.79 -1.29
C VAL A 73 -8.89 -7.93 -2.18
N VAL A 74 -8.78 -8.02 -3.51
CA VAL A 74 -9.48 -7.09 -4.42
C VAL A 74 -10.99 -7.36 -4.45
N GLN A 75 -11.41 -8.59 -4.75
CA GLN A 75 -12.83 -8.96 -4.85
C GLN A 75 -13.60 -8.70 -3.53
N PRO A 76 -13.07 -9.04 -2.34
CA PRO A 76 -13.73 -8.74 -1.08
C PRO A 76 -13.90 -7.23 -0.86
N LEU A 77 -12.87 -6.43 -1.12
CA LEU A 77 -12.96 -4.98 -0.98
C LEU A 77 -13.98 -4.35 -1.95
N VAL A 78 -13.97 -4.75 -3.22
CA VAL A 78 -14.94 -4.24 -4.19
C VAL A 78 -16.36 -4.68 -3.86
N THR A 79 -16.55 -5.85 -3.22
CA THR A 79 -17.86 -6.40 -2.88
C THR A 79 -18.44 -5.85 -1.57
N SER A 80 -17.63 -5.72 -0.52
CA SER A 80 -18.10 -5.25 0.79
C SER A 80 -18.42 -3.74 0.81
N TYR A 81 -17.76 -2.96 -0.04
CA TYR A 81 -18.02 -1.53 -0.17
C TYR A 81 -19.01 -1.18 -1.30
N ARG A 82 -19.85 -2.15 -1.73
CA ARG A 82 -20.94 -1.95 -2.70
C ARG A 82 -22.06 -1.06 -2.17
N GLU A 83 -22.37 -1.17 -0.88
CA GLU A 83 -23.48 -0.47 -0.25
C GLU A 83 -22.94 0.32 0.96
N SER A 84 -22.23 1.42 0.70
CA SER A 84 -21.81 2.27 1.82
C SER A 84 -23.02 2.95 2.45
N GLU A 85 -23.15 2.83 3.76
CA GLU A 85 -24.07 3.60 4.62
C GLU A 85 -23.72 5.10 4.69
N GLY A 86 -23.26 5.70 3.58
CA GLY A 86 -22.92 7.12 3.47
C GLY A 86 -21.68 7.53 4.25
N ARG A 87 -20.80 6.59 4.64
CA ARG A 87 -19.56 6.89 5.37
C ARG A 87 -18.31 6.37 4.64
N PRO A 88 -17.18 7.09 4.70
CA PRO A 88 -15.93 6.62 4.14
C PRO A 88 -15.44 5.34 4.84
N PRO A 89 -14.74 4.43 4.13
CA PRO A 89 -14.12 3.24 4.70
C PRO A 89 -13.20 3.59 5.87
N ARG A 90 -13.30 2.87 6.99
CA ARG A 90 -12.30 2.92 8.06
C ARG A 90 -11.30 1.78 7.90
N VAL A 91 -10.09 1.97 8.42
CA VAL A 91 -9.04 0.94 8.37
C VAL A 91 -9.53 -0.41 8.95
N GLY A 92 -10.26 -0.38 10.07
CA GLY A 92 -10.85 -1.59 10.66
C GLY A 92 -11.87 -2.29 9.75
N ASP A 93 -12.72 -1.52 9.07
CA ASP A 93 -13.71 -2.06 8.12
C ASP A 93 -12.99 -2.74 6.92
N VAL A 94 -11.85 -2.18 6.50
CA VAL A 94 -11.01 -2.72 5.42
C VAL A 94 -10.35 -4.02 5.88
N THR A 95 -9.70 -4.04 7.04
CA THR A 95 -8.99 -5.24 7.55
C THR A 95 -9.93 -6.42 7.77
N ASP A 96 -11.15 -6.17 8.29
CA ASP A 96 -12.14 -7.22 8.54
C ASP A 96 -12.71 -7.83 7.25
N THR A 97 -12.56 -7.14 6.12
CA THR A 97 -13.03 -7.59 4.80
C THR A 97 -12.04 -8.54 4.12
N LEU A 98 -10.76 -8.51 4.51
CA LEU A 98 -9.71 -9.27 3.84
C LEU A 98 -9.74 -10.74 4.26
N PHE A 99 -9.65 -11.65 3.28
CA PHE A 99 -9.52 -13.08 3.55
C PHE A 99 -8.04 -13.49 3.64
N THR A 100 -7.30 -12.86 4.55
CA THR A 100 -5.86 -13.10 4.76
C THR A 100 -5.55 -13.49 6.20
N SER A 101 -4.46 -14.22 6.41
CA SER A 101 -4.03 -14.71 7.72
C SER A 101 -3.47 -13.61 8.64
N LYS A 102 -3.03 -12.48 8.08
CA LYS A 102 -2.46 -11.36 8.84
C LYS A 102 -2.68 -10.05 8.08
N ALA A 103 -3.67 -9.27 8.51
CA ALA A 103 -3.87 -7.88 8.06
C ALA A 103 -3.67 -6.96 9.26
N GLU A 104 -2.75 -6.02 9.14
CA GLU A 104 -2.42 -5.07 10.21
C GLU A 104 -2.42 -3.64 9.63
N ALA A 105 -2.92 -2.70 10.42
CA ALA A 105 -2.87 -1.29 10.10
C ALA A 105 -1.44 -0.78 10.34
N ILE A 106 -0.91 -0.03 9.37
CA ILE A 106 0.40 0.62 9.47
C ILE A 106 0.17 2.11 9.64
N GLU A 107 0.80 2.72 10.64
CA GLU A 107 0.57 4.13 11.01
C GLU A 107 1.68 5.06 10.50
N SER A 108 2.78 4.51 9.95
CA SER A 108 3.94 5.30 9.51
C SER A 108 4.51 4.85 8.17
N MET A 109 5.07 5.80 7.40
CA MET A 109 5.69 5.51 6.11
C MET A 109 6.99 4.71 6.28
N ASP A 110 7.71 4.94 7.38
CA ASP A 110 8.95 4.22 7.72
C ASP A 110 8.66 2.73 7.91
N GLU A 111 7.63 2.39 8.70
CA GLU A 111 7.19 1.01 8.92
C GLU A 111 6.71 0.36 7.61
N ALA A 112 5.95 1.08 6.78
CA ALA A 112 5.51 0.56 5.48
C ALA A 112 6.70 0.22 4.57
N LEU A 113 7.74 1.05 4.54
CA LEU A 113 8.94 0.80 3.76
C LEU A 113 9.78 -0.33 4.32
N GLU A 114 9.95 -0.41 5.64
CA GLU A 114 10.64 -1.53 6.28
C GLU A 114 9.97 -2.86 5.94
N LEU A 115 8.63 -2.92 5.98
CA LEU A 115 7.90 -4.13 5.64
C LEU A 115 7.99 -4.48 4.15
N LEU A 116 7.89 -3.49 3.26
CA LEU A 116 7.99 -3.73 1.81
C LEU A 116 9.40 -4.14 1.36
N LEU A 117 10.45 -3.68 2.03
CA LEU A 117 11.83 -3.95 1.66
C LEU A 117 12.42 -5.19 2.34
N ASN A 118 11.83 -5.63 3.46
CA ASN A 118 12.25 -6.83 4.19
C ASN A 118 11.38 -8.07 3.90
N ALA A 119 10.47 -7.97 2.93
CA ALA A 119 9.57 -9.05 2.50
C ALA A 119 10.29 -10.13 1.68
#